data_AF-A0A6I4HV35-F1
#
_entry.id   AF-A0A6I4HV35-F1
#
_cell.length_a   1.000
_cell.length_b   1.000
_cell.length_c   1.000
_cell.angle_alpha   90.00
_cell.angle_beta   90.00
_cell.angle_gamma   90.00
#
_symmetry.space_group_name_H-M   'P 1'
#
loop_
_entity.id
_entity.type
_entity.pdbx_description
1 polymer ?
#
loop_
_entity_poly.entity_id
_entity_poly.type
_entity_poly.pdbx_seq_one_letter_code
_entity_poly.pdbx_strand_id
1 'polypeptide(L)' 'NFYEKIFNFQEIRYFDIKGEYTGLTSKALTAPDGMIRIPLNEDSDKGNGQIAEFLADFNGEGIQHIAFICDDLISTWD' A
#
# COMPACT_ATOMS: atom_id res chain seq x y z
N ASN A 1 -6.81 8.58 -8.78
CA ASN A 1 -7.36 9.91 -9.16
C ASN A 1 -6.70 11.09 -8.45
N PHE A 2 -6.57 11.18 -7.11
CA PHE A 2 -5.91 12.33 -6.45
C PHE A 2 -4.45 12.52 -6.88
N TYR A 3 -3.60 11.50 -6.67
CA TYR A 3 -2.17 11.56 -6.99
C TYR A 3 -1.90 11.66 -8.50
N GLU A 4 -2.69 10.98 -9.32
CA GLU A 4 -2.62 11.06 -10.78
C GLU A 4 -2.94 12.47 -11.28
N LYS A 5 -4.03 13.09 -10.81
CA LYS A 5 -4.50 14.39 -11.33
C LYS A 5 -3.64 15.57 -10.88
N ILE A 6 -3.17 15.56 -9.63
CA ILE A 6 -2.48 16.71 -9.05
C ILE A 6 -0.96 16.60 -9.24
N PHE A 7 -0.42 15.38 -9.14
CA PHE A 7 1.03 15.15 -9.12
C PHE A 7 1.52 14.28 -10.29
N ASN A 8 0.64 13.90 -11.22
CA ASN A 8 0.97 13.10 -12.40
C ASN A 8 1.57 11.71 -12.07
N PHE A 9 1.18 11.13 -10.94
CA PHE A 9 1.56 9.75 -10.62
C PHE A 9 0.97 8.78 -11.66
N GLN A 10 1.67 7.68 -11.90
CA GLN A 10 1.24 6.62 -12.82
C GLN A 10 1.03 5.33 -12.03
N GLU A 11 -0.03 4.59 -12.37
CA GLU A 11 -0.21 3.22 -11.88
C GLU A 11 0.76 2.29 -12.64
N ILE A 12 1.70 1.69 -11.91
CA ILE A 12 2.71 0.81 -12.50
C ILE A 12 2.33 -0.67 -12.39
N ARG A 13 1.46 -1.01 -11.43
CA ARG A 13 1.04 -2.39 -11.18
C ARG A 13 -0.24 -2.42 -10.35
N TYR A 14 -1.10 -3.35 -10.71
CA TYR A 14 -2.29 -3.74 -9.96
C TYR A 14 -2.09 -5.13 -9.36
N PHE A 15 -2.54 -5.32 -8.13
CA PHE A 15 -2.55 -6.61 -7.44
C PHE A 15 -3.94 -6.92 -6.90
N ASP A 16 -4.41 -8.13 -7.15
CA ASP A 16 -5.58 -8.74 -6.51
C ASP A 16 -5.07 -9.93 -5.70
N ILE A 17 -4.90 -9.73 -4.39
CA ILE A 17 -4.31 -10.72 -3.48
C ILE A 17 -5.44 -11.42 -2.73
N LYS A 18 -5.51 -12.74 -2.88
CA LYS A 18 -6.51 -13.59 -2.21
C LYS A 18 -5.80 -14.52 -1.25
N GLY A 19 -6.00 -14.29 0.04
CA GLY A 19 -5.68 -15.25 1.09
C GLY A 19 -6.76 -16.31 1.22
N GLU A 20 -6.53 -17.27 2.11
CA GLU A 20 -7.47 -18.36 2.39
C GLU A 20 -8.81 -17.85 2.96
N TYR A 21 -8.76 -16.80 3.80
CA TYR A 21 -9.93 -16.22 4.47
C TYR A 21 -10.17 -14.75 4.16
N THR A 22 -9.15 -14.03 3.68
CA THR A 22 -9.16 -12.59 3.44
C THR A 22 -8.65 -12.26 2.03
N GLY A 23 -8.75 -11.01 1.62
CA GLY A 23 -8.14 -10.55 0.37
C GLY A 23 -8.04 -9.03 0.34
N LEU A 24 -7.12 -8.52 -0.47
CA LEU A 24 -6.91 -7.08 -0.64
C LEU A 24 -6.60 -6.77 -2.10
N THR A 25 -7.05 -5.60 -2.55
CA THR A 25 -6.63 -5.03 -3.82
C THR A 25 -5.59 -3.96 -3.54
N SER A 26 -4.52 -3.94 -4.35
CA SER A 26 -3.44 -2.97 -4.21
C SER A 26 -3.09 -2.32 -5.54
N LYS A 27 -2.97 -1.00 -5.53
CA LYS A 27 -2.50 -0.19 -6.67
C LYS A 27 -1.16 0.44 -6.32
N ALA A 28 -0.13 0.06 -7.06
CA ALA A 28 1.19 0.66 -6.90
C ALA A 28 1.29 1.92 -7.77
N LEU A 29 1.30 3.09 -7.13
CA LEU A 29 1.49 4.37 -7.80
C LEU A 29 2.95 4.81 -7.71
N THR A 30 3.48 5.39 -8.79
CA THR A 30 4.83 5.95 -8.85
C THR A 30 4.78 7.38 -9.35
N ALA A 31 5.49 8.28 -8.67
CA ALA A 31 5.68 9.66 -9.10
C ALA A 31 6.48 9.74 -10.41
N PRO A 32 6.33 10.82 -11.19
CA PRO A 32 7.09 11.00 -12.43
C PRO A 32 8.61 11.10 -12.21
N ASP A 33 9.07 11.43 -11.00
CA ASP A 33 10.49 11.45 -10.62
C ASP A 33 11.08 10.04 -10.36
N GLY A 34 10.23 9.02 -10.28
CA GLY A 34 10.64 7.63 -9.99
C GLY A 34 11.14 7.40 -8.56
N MET A 35 11.06 8.39 -7.68
CA MET A 35 11.53 8.32 -6.29
C MET A 35 10.38 7.95 -5.36
N ILE A 36 9.24 8.64 -5.47
CA ILE A 36 8.10 8.43 -4.59
C ILE A 36 7.23 7.28 -5.12
N ARG A 37 6.97 6.30 -4.25
CA ARG A 37 6.10 5.15 -4.51
C ARG A 37 5.06 5.06 -3.41
N ILE A 38 3.79 4.99 -3.79
CA ILE A 38 2.67 4.90 -2.85
C ILE A 38 1.79 3.72 -3.26
N PRO A 39 1.87 2.59 -2.55
CA PRO A 39 0.87 1.53 -2.64
C PRO A 39 -0.42 2.00 -1.97
N LEU A 40 -1.54 1.94 -2.70
CA LEU A 40 -2.88 2.13 -2.15
C LEU A 40 -3.50 0.75 -1.94
N ASN A 41 -3.86 0.43 -0.71
CA ASN A 41 -4.44 -0.85 -0.34
C ASN A 41 -5.90 -0.67 0.08
N GLU A 42 -6.77 -1.52 -0.43
CA GLU A 42 -8.18 -1.59 -0.07
C GLU A 42 -8.56 -3.05 0.20
N ASP A 43 -9.37 -3.27 1.24
CA ASP A 43 -9.89 -4.62 1.51
C ASP A 43 -10.80 -5.07 0.37
N SER A 44 -10.70 -6.35 0.02
CA SER A 44 -11.70 -7.00 -0.84
C SER A 44 -13.02 -7.19 -0.08
N ASP A 45 -14.12 -7.40 -0.82
CA ASP A 45 -15.54 -7.43 -0.39
C ASP A 45 -15.92 -8.26 0.87
N LYS A 46 -14.98 -8.97 1.50
CA LYS A 46 -15.23 -9.82 2.68
C LYS A 46 -15.16 -9.12 4.04
N GLY A 47 -14.82 -7.83 4.10
CA GLY A 47 -15.02 -6.96 5.28
C GLY A 47 -14.28 -7.31 6.59
N ASN A 48 -13.53 -8.42 6.64
CA ASN A 48 -12.77 -8.89 7.80
C ASN A 48 -11.27 -9.01 7.47
N GLY A 49 -10.74 -8.12 6.62
CA GLY A 49 -9.35 -8.13 6.20
C GLY A 49 -8.46 -7.25 7.08
N GLN A 50 -7.15 -7.34 6.83
CA GLN A 50 -6.14 -6.58 7.56
C GLN A 50 -6.30 -5.06 7.36
N ILE A 51 -6.91 -4.61 6.24
CA ILE A 51 -7.13 -3.18 6.00
C ILE A 51 -8.32 -2.67 6.83
N ALA A 52 -9.41 -3.43 6.94
CA ALA A 52 -10.53 -3.07 7.80
C ALA A 52 -10.12 -2.94 9.28
N GLU A 53 -9.27 -3.86 9.77
CA GLU A 53 -8.70 -3.78 11.12
C GLU A 53 -7.89 -2.49 11.30
N PHE A 54 -7.01 -2.16 10.35
CA PHE A 54 -6.26 -0.91 10.38
C PHE A 54 -7.18 0.32 10.42
N LEU A 55 -8.22 0.38 9.58
CA LEU A 55 -9.14 1.52 9.55
C LEU A 55 -9.90 1.68 10.87
N ALA A 56 -10.29 0.57 11.52
CA ALA A 56 -10.97 0.59 12.81
C ALA A 56 -10.04 1.09 13.93
N ASP A 57 -8.82 0.56 13.99
CA ASP A 57 -7.85 0.91 15.03
C ASP A 57 -7.27 2.32 14.85
N PHE A 58 -7.02 2.73 13.61
CA PHE A 58 -6.48 4.04 13.24
C PHE A 58 -7.56 5.12 13.14
N ASN A 59 -8.84 4.76 13.24
CA ASN A 59 -10.00 5.64 13.13
C ASN A 59 -10.06 6.38 11.78
N GLY A 60 -9.80 5.64 10.68
CA GLY A 60 -9.89 6.13 9.31
C GLY A 60 -8.68 5.79 8.44
N GLU A 61 -8.63 6.42 7.27
CA GLU A 61 -7.53 6.25 6.31
C GLU A 61 -6.20 6.79 6.86
N GLY A 62 -5.09 6.17 6.46
CA GLY A 62 -3.78 6.57 6.94
C GLY A 62 -2.63 5.84 6.28
N ILE A 63 -1.41 6.21 6.69
CA ILE A 63 -0.18 5.53 6.28
C ILE A 63 -0.01 4.31 7.20
N GLN A 64 -0.25 3.11 6.65
CA GLN A 64 -0.18 1.87 7.41
C GLN A 64 1.26 1.48 7.77
N HIS A 65 2.22 1.65 6.86
CA HIS A 65 3.63 1.38 7.09
C HIS A 65 4.52 2.27 6.21
N ILE A 66 5.79 2.38 6.59
CA ILE A 66 6.84 3.08 5.84
C ILE A 66 7.98 2.09 5.59
N ALA A 67 8.40 1.97 4.34
CA ALA A 67 9.53 1.12 3.97
C ALA A 67 10.83 1.93 3.98
N PHE A 68 11.86 1.41 4.65
CA PHE A 68 13.20 1.99 4.67
C PHE A 68 14.12 1.18 3.76
N ILE A 69 14.80 1.86 2.84
CA ILE A 69 15.82 1.22 2.00
C ILE A 69 17.04 0.86 2.85
N CYS A 70 17.62 -0.30 2.58
CA CYS A 70 18.72 -0.85 3.35
C CYS A 70 19.67 -1.58 2.41
N ASP A 71 20.96 -1.23 2.46
CA ASP A 71 21.98 -1.85 1.62
C ASP A 71 22.39 -3.24 2.14
N ASP A 72 22.36 -3.44 3.46
CA ASP A 72 22.60 -4.73 4.11
C ASP A 72 21.53 -5.02 5.17
N LEU A 73 20.54 -5.82 4.80
CA LEU A 73 19.41 -6.16 5.64
C LEU A 73 19.81 -7.00 6.86
N ILE A 74 20.79 -7.90 6.71
CA ILE A 74 21.19 -8.80 7.79
C ILE A 74 21.91 -7.99 8.87
N SER A 75 22.86 -7.15 8.48
CA SER A 75 23.59 -6.30 9.44
C SER A 75 22.71 -5.26 10.12
N THR A 76 21.60 -4.86 9.49
CA THR A 76 20.67 -3.85 10.05
C THR A 76 19.65 -4.48 10.99
N TRP A 77 19.41 -5.79 10.85
CA TRP A 77 18.47 -6.52 11.69
C TRP A 77 19.11 -6.96 13.02
N ASP A 78 20.38 -7.37 12.99
CA ASP A 78 21.20 -7.73 14.17
C ASP A 78 21.60 -6.49 15.01
#